data_AF-A0A5R9KCD1-F1
#
_entry.id   AF-A0A5R9KCD1-F1
#
_cell.length_a   1.000
_cell.length_b   1.000
_cell.length_c   1.000
_cell.angle_alpha   90.00
_cell.angle_beta   90.00
_cell.angle_gamma   90.00
#
_symmetry.space_group_name_H-M   'P 1'
#
loop_
_entity.id
_entity.type
_entity.pdbx_description
1 polymer ?
#
loop_
_entity_poly.entity_id
_entity_poly.type
_entity_poly.pdbx_seq_one_letter_code
_entity_poly.pdbx_strand_id
1 'polypeptide(L)'
;MYLDNQQDEFNGVNKLGSRFSYSFVVEKDSAVLALVSESDSISMILRPHVNTSFQIIRESGKDTVTCTFTVQKLVKPATFTDQYKAENKDKIIIEIPEVYELVNIIFALTAYGKTNAIYKDTDYYKTVIGHFQQYNRDPVVQVMDSLLKLSPGFFYQHLKMDSYAFGFSENQIRNTGVYDRIASGERNELQPYVPMLQTFSEKAGYRAFYKKHLDYYSGLIKDYRNYIKADNMKSWLEKEFPGTKYSAVKVIFSPLVGWNQSASFFNDNHFSEAQAHVNFPFLNSQDLKQSRDIRQGLRMMIAFTELNHAYLNPEAEKHSQTIHAAFNDLSRWITAGKPSAGYNNSLVCFEEYMNYGLVTLYYSDILNKEAFEIMSAHIENNMVNSRGFVRFREFNQELLRLYKNKSSGQTVADLYTDMIKWASR
;
A
#
# COMPACT_ATOMS: atom_id res chain seq x y z
N MET A 1 26.28 -12.54 -9.18
CA MET A 1 26.79 -11.54 -8.21
C MET A 1 26.54 -12.09 -6.82
N TYR A 2 27.43 -11.86 -5.86
CA TYR A 2 27.26 -12.33 -4.49
C TYR A 2 27.43 -11.19 -3.50
N LEU A 3 26.57 -11.14 -2.50
CA LEU A 3 26.68 -10.23 -1.35
C LEU A 3 26.73 -11.07 -0.08
N ASP A 4 27.81 -10.96 0.70
CA ASP A 4 28.03 -11.78 1.90
C ASP A 4 27.82 -13.29 1.65
N ASN A 5 28.33 -13.79 0.50
CA ASN A 5 28.21 -15.16 0.01
C ASN A 5 26.79 -15.61 -0.39
N GLN A 6 25.80 -14.73 -0.35
CA GLN A 6 24.48 -14.99 -0.90
C GLN A 6 24.44 -14.57 -2.37
N GLN A 7 23.95 -15.46 -3.22
CA GLN A 7 23.80 -15.17 -4.64
C GLN A 7 22.65 -14.18 -4.84
N ASP A 8 22.93 -13.07 -5.49
CA ASP A 8 21.95 -12.07 -5.88
C ASP A 8 21.34 -12.43 -7.25
N GLU A 9 20.09 -12.02 -7.51
CA GLU A 9 19.36 -12.28 -8.76
C GLU A 9 19.94 -11.55 -9.98
N PHE A 10 20.91 -10.66 -9.79
CA PHE A 10 21.58 -9.98 -10.89
C PHE A 10 22.30 -10.96 -11.84
N ASN A 11 21.66 -11.22 -12.98
CA ASN A 11 22.12 -12.15 -14.01
C ASN A 11 22.59 -11.42 -15.28
N GLY A 12 23.83 -10.92 -15.25
CA GLY A 12 24.63 -10.67 -16.45
C GLY A 12 25.04 -9.22 -16.72
N VAL A 13 26.33 -8.94 -16.50
CA VAL A 13 26.97 -7.64 -16.78
C VAL A 13 26.88 -7.23 -18.27
N ASN A 14 26.71 -8.20 -19.17
CA ASN A 14 26.59 -7.96 -20.61
C ASN A 14 25.29 -7.24 -21.03
N LYS A 15 24.28 -7.17 -20.15
CA LYS A 15 23.02 -6.47 -20.43
C LYS A 15 22.99 -5.04 -19.88
N LEU A 16 24.04 -4.62 -19.17
CA LEU A 16 24.11 -3.30 -18.58
C LEU A 16 24.44 -2.22 -19.61
N GLY A 17 24.02 -0.98 -19.35
CA GLY A 17 24.53 0.20 -20.07
C GLY A 17 26.01 0.44 -19.78
N SER A 18 26.59 1.49 -20.38
CA SER A 18 28.00 1.88 -20.14
C SER A 18 28.28 2.36 -18.71
N ARG A 19 27.21 2.67 -17.95
CA ARG A 19 27.25 2.96 -16.52
C ARG A 19 26.15 2.19 -15.83
N PHE A 20 26.48 1.64 -14.67
CA PHE A 20 25.54 0.96 -13.79
C PHE A 20 25.79 1.37 -12.35
N SER A 21 24.73 1.69 -11.62
CA SER A 21 24.83 1.99 -10.20
C SER A 21 23.83 1.15 -9.44
N TYR A 22 24.26 0.58 -8.32
CA TYR A 22 23.40 -0.22 -7.44
C TYR A 22 23.72 0.05 -5.98
N SER A 23 22.70 0.17 -5.15
CA SER A 23 22.85 0.35 -3.71
C SER A 23 22.24 -0.85 -3.01
N PHE A 24 23.02 -1.55 -2.21
CA PHE A 24 22.58 -2.68 -1.41
C PHE A 24 22.09 -2.22 -0.05
N VAL A 25 21.11 -2.92 0.50
CA VAL A 25 20.67 -2.75 1.88
C VAL A 25 21.11 -3.94 2.70
N VAL A 26 21.84 -3.66 3.78
CA VAL A 26 22.55 -4.70 4.55
C VAL A 26 22.36 -4.46 6.04
N GLU A 27 22.30 -5.53 6.83
CA GLU A 27 22.10 -5.44 8.28
C GLU A 27 23.32 -4.83 9.01
N LYS A 28 24.51 -4.94 8.40
CA LYS A 28 25.80 -4.54 8.98
C LYS A 28 26.32 -3.26 8.33
N ASP A 29 27.27 -2.59 8.98
CA ASP A 29 27.92 -1.39 8.43
C ASP A 29 28.99 -1.71 7.36
N SER A 30 28.92 -2.89 6.75
CA SER A 30 29.70 -3.31 5.60
C SER A 30 29.15 -4.61 5.03
N ALA A 31 29.39 -4.85 3.74
CA ALA A 31 29.13 -6.14 3.10
C ALA A 31 30.23 -6.48 2.09
N VAL A 32 30.51 -7.77 1.91
CA VAL A 32 31.45 -8.25 0.91
C VAL A 32 30.69 -8.46 -0.39
N LEU A 33 30.93 -7.58 -1.36
CA LEU A 33 30.48 -7.78 -2.74
C LEU A 33 31.52 -8.63 -3.45
N ALA A 34 31.10 -9.76 -4.00
CA ALA A 34 31.89 -10.56 -4.93
C ALA A 34 31.21 -10.61 -6.30
N LEU A 35 31.95 -10.24 -7.33
CA LEU A 35 31.59 -10.51 -8.72
C LEU A 35 32.43 -11.68 -9.21
N VAL A 36 31.75 -12.68 -9.75
CA VAL A 36 32.36 -13.92 -10.22
C VAL A 36 31.93 -14.13 -11.67
N SER A 37 32.89 -14.39 -12.54
CA SER A 37 32.68 -14.86 -13.91
C SER A 37 33.24 -16.29 -14.04
N GLU A 38 33.17 -16.86 -15.24
CA GLU A 38 33.80 -18.16 -15.54
C GLU A 38 35.34 -18.11 -15.46
N SER A 39 35.93 -16.93 -15.65
CA SER A 39 37.37 -16.74 -15.81
C SER A 39 38.04 -15.94 -14.69
N ASP A 40 37.29 -15.17 -13.90
CA ASP A 40 37.84 -14.27 -12.88
C ASP A 40 36.85 -14.01 -11.74
N SER A 41 37.36 -13.50 -10.63
CA SER A 41 36.56 -13.00 -9.53
C SER A 41 37.19 -11.79 -8.87
N ILE A 42 36.36 -10.82 -8.50
CA ILE A 42 36.76 -9.68 -7.67
C ILE A 42 35.87 -9.59 -6.46
N SER A 43 36.48 -9.38 -5.29
CA SER A 43 35.79 -9.16 -4.03
C SER A 43 36.19 -7.83 -3.42
N MET A 44 35.22 -7.11 -2.88
CA MET A 44 35.43 -5.82 -2.26
C MET A 44 34.49 -5.63 -1.08
N ILE A 45 34.97 -4.89 -0.07
CA ILE A 45 34.14 -4.51 1.08
C ILE A 45 33.43 -3.21 0.71
N LEU A 46 32.11 -3.28 0.61
CA LEU A 46 31.26 -2.10 0.52
C LEU A 46 31.05 -1.52 1.91
N ARG A 47 31.04 -0.19 2.03
CA ARG A 47 30.82 0.54 3.29
C ARG A 47 29.78 1.64 3.09
N PRO A 48 28.97 1.97 4.12
CA PRO A 48 28.03 3.07 4.04
C PRO A 48 28.71 4.38 3.65
N HIS A 49 28.04 5.18 2.82
CA HIS A 49 28.52 6.48 2.32
C HIS A 49 29.81 6.43 1.48
N VAL A 50 30.28 5.24 1.07
CA VAL A 50 31.42 5.08 0.17
C VAL A 50 30.92 4.57 -1.18
N ASN A 51 31.22 5.32 -2.25
CA ASN A 51 31.00 4.88 -3.61
C ASN A 51 32.18 3.97 -4.04
N THR A 52 31.96 2.67 -4.08
CA THR A 52 32.95 1.74 -4.62
C THR A 52 32.71 1.59 -6.12
N SER A 53 33.58 2.20 -6.92
CA SER A 53 33.48 2.16 -8.38
C SER A 53 34.61 1.36 -9.00
N PHE A 54 34.29 0.57 -10.01
CA PHE A 54 35.28 -0.16 -10.79
C PHE A 54 34.76 -0.39 -12.21
N GLN A 55 35.67 -0.79 -13.09
CA GLN A 55 35.41 -1.04 -14.49
C GLN A 55 35.41 -2.54 -14.76
N ILE A 56 34.41 -3.01 -15.50
CA ILE A 56 34.37 -4.38 -16.01
C ILE A 56 34.53 -4.31 -17.52
N ILE A 57 35.59 -4.94 -18.03
CA ILE A 57 35.82 -5.09 -19.46
C ILE A 57 34.95 -6.25 -19.94
N ARG A 58 34.09 -5.99 -20.93
CA ARG A 58 33.17 -6.98 -21.48
C ARG A 58 33.74 -7.49 -22.79
N GLU A 59 34.37 -8.67 -22.75
CA GLU A 59 35.00 -9.26 -23.94
C GLU A 59 34.01 -9.45 -25.10
N SER A 60 32.78 -9.88 -24.79
CA SER A 60 31.71 -10.08 -25.79
C SER A 60 31.21 -8.77 -26.42
N GLY A 61 31.19 -7.68 -25.65
CA GLY A 61 30.75 -6.35 -26.10
C GLY A 61 31.87 -5.49 -26.69
N LYS A 62 33.13 -5.89 -26.49
CA LYS A 62 34.34 -5.09 -26.78
C LYS A 62 34.29 -3.67 -26.20
N ASP A 63 33.70 -3.54 -25.02
CA ASP A 63 33.56 -2.27 -24.32
C ASP A 63 33.78 -2.42 -22.82
N THR A 64 33.64 -1.31 -22.09
CA THR A 64 33.83 -1.24 -20.64
C THR A 64 32.58 -0.67 -20.00
N VAL A 65 32.08 -1.34 -18.97
CA VAL A 65 31.05 -0.78 -18.08
C VAL A 65 31.69 -0.25 -16.82
N THR A 66 31.33 0.97 -16.42
CA THR A 66 31.65 1.50 -15.10
C THR A 66 30.52 1.14 -14.15
N CYS A 67 30.83 0.34 -13.14
CA CYS A 67 29.88 -0.03 -12.09
C CYS A 67 30.20 0.75 -10.82
N THR A 68 29.18 1.33 -10.18
CA THR A 68 29.28 1.97 -8.88
C THR A 68 28.36 1.27 -7.90
N PHE A 69 28.93 0.72 -6.83
CA PHE A 69 28.18 0.06 -5.78
C PHE A 69 28.29 0.82 -4.47
N THR A 70 27.17 0.88 -3.75
CA THR A 70 27.11 1.40 -2.38
C THR A 70 26.38 0.40 -1.50
N VAL A 71 26.57 0.49 -0.19
CA VAL A 71 25.69 -0.14 0.78
C VAL A 71 25.05 0.92 1.65
N GLN A 72 23.87 0.64 2.15
CA GLN A 72 23.23 1.38 3.23
C GLN A 72 22.76 0.39 4.30
N LYS A 73 22.74 0.84 5.55
CA LYS A 73 22.27 0.01 6.66
C LYS A 73 20.77 -0.19 6.55
N LEU A 74 20.29 -1.41 6.78
CA LEU A 74 18.86 -1.68 6.91
C LEU A 74 18.31 -0.91 8.10
N VAL A 75 17.43 0.03 7.82
CA VAL A 75 16.67 0.77 8.84
C VAL A 75 15.29 0.13 8.98
N LYS A 76 14.89 -0.13 10.22
CA LYS A 76 13.54 -0.60 10.53
C LYS A 76 12.52 0.40 9.97
N PRO A 77 11.46 -0.05 9.29
CA PRO A 77 10.48 0.86 8.71
C PRO A 77 9.69 1.64 9.77
N ALA A 78 9.52 1.06 10.97
CA ALA A 78 8.91 1.72 12.13
C ALA A 78 9.68 1.41 13.42
N THR A 79 9.69 2.36 14.35
CA THR A 79 10.19 2.19 15.72
C THR A 79 9.16 2.75 16.69
N PHE A 80 8.70 1.92 17.61
CA PHE A 80 7.66 2.29 18.56
C PHE A 80 8.27 2.54 19.94
N THR A 81 8.33 3.82 20.33
CA THR A 81 8.74 4.23 21.69
C THR A 81 7.67 3.83 22.71
N ASP A 82 8.03 3.71 23.99
CA ASP A 82 7.05 3.36 25.02
C ASP A 82 5.95 4.42 25.17
N GLN A 83 6.29 5.70 24.95
CA GLN A 83 5.30 6.77 24.88
C GLN A 83 4.32 6.52 23.72
N TYR A 84 4.83 6.24 22.52
CA TYR A 84 3.98 5.96 21.36
C TYR A 84 3.05 4.77 21.62
N LYS A 85 3.59 3.67 22.19
CA LYS A 85 2.78 2.50 22.53
C LYS A 85 1.67 2.86 23.51
N ALA A 86 1.97 3.58 24.59
CA ALA A 86 0.99 3.99 25.59
C ALA A 86 -0.10 4.90 24.99
N GLU A 87 0.27 5.79 24.07
CA GLU A 87 -0.65 6.71 23.41
C GLU A 87 -1.56 6.05 22.38
N ASN A 88 -1.14 4.92 21.77
CA ASN A 88 -1.86 4.32 20.63
C ASN A 88 -2.47 2.95 20.93
N LYS A 89 -2.12 2.31 22.05
CA LYS A 89 -2.63 0.99 22.42
C LYS A 89 -4.16 0.95 22.45
N ASP A 90 -4.71 -0.09 21.83
CA ASP A 90 -6.13 -0.41 21.69
C ASP A 90 -6.94 0.69 20.97
N LYS A 91 -6.29 1.56 20.18
CA LYS A 91 -6.96 2.64 19.45
C LYS A 91 -7.17 2.31 17.97
N ILE A 92 -8.31 2.83 17.48
CA ILE A 92 -8.58 3.03 16.06
C ILE A 92 -8.37 4.52 15.77
N ILE A 93 -7.37 4.84 14.97
CA ILE A 93 -7.00 6.22 14.62
C ILE A 93 -7.44 6.47 13.19
N ILE A 94 -8.14 7.57 12.98
CA ILE A 94 -8.63 7.98 11.67
C ILE A 94 -8.23 9.43 11.49
N GLU A 95 -7.45 9.71 10.46
CA GLU A 95 -6.81 11.01 10.28
C GLU A 95 -6.51 11.37 8.83
N ILE A 96 -6.34 12.67 8.63
CA ILE A 96 -5.85 13.31 7.42
C ILE A 96 -4.56 14.03 7.84
N PRO A 97 -3.37 13.46 7.63
CA PRO A 97 -2.12 14.06 8.09
C PRO A 97 -1.71 15.29 7.27
N GLU A 98 -1.15 16.33 7.91
CA GLU A 98 -0.83 17.61 7.25
C GLU A 98 0.18 17.47 6.10
N VAL A 99 1.25 16.67 6.24
CA VAL A 99 2.22 16.47 5.14
C VAL A 99 1.66 15.52 4.07
N TYR A 100 0.80 14.59 4.47
CA TYR A 100 0.11 13.68 3.55
C TYR A 100 -0.85 14.43 2.62
N GLU A 101 -1.61 15.38 3.15
CA GLU A 101 -2.47 16.23 2.33
C GLU A 101 -1.64 17.17 1.42
N LEU A 102 -0.49 17.68 1.89
CA LEU A 102 0.40 18.51 1.07
C LEU A 102 0.86 17.78 -0.19
N VAL A 103 1.31 16.53 -0.04
CA VAL A 103 1.76 15.71 -1.17
C VAL A 103 0.61 15.45 -2.15
N ASN A 104 -0.60 15.17 -1.65
CA ASN A 104 -1.77 14.98 -2.51
C ASN A 104 -2.20 16.26 -3.25
N ILE A 105 -2.08 17.44 -2.61
CA ILE A 105 -2.29 18.73 -3.28
C ILE A 105 -1.26 18.93 -4.39
N ILE A 106 0.03 18.66 -4.13
CA ILE A 106 1.07 18.78 -5.15
C ILE A 106 0.78 17.84 -6.32
N PHE A 107 0.37 16.60 -6.06
CA PHE A 107 -0.07 15.67 -7.11
C PHE A 107 -1.23 16.20 -7.93
N ALA A 108 -2.21 16.86 -7.32
CA ALA A 108 -3.33 17.47 -8.03
C ALA A 108 -2.91 18.58 -9.02
N LEU A 109 -1.73 19.18 -8.84
CA LEU A 109 -1.17 20.21 -9.74
C LEU A 109 -0.37 19.62 -10.92
N THR A 110 -0.03 18.33 -10.88
CA THR A 110 0.73 17.65 -11.94
C THR A 110 -0.14 17.25 -13.13
N ALA A 111 0.47 16.81 -14.24
CA ALA A 111 -0.28 16.22 -15.35
C ALA A 111 -0.96 14.90 -14.92
N TYR A 112 -0.30 14.12 -14.07
CA TYR A 112 -0.87 12.89 -13.50
C TYR A 112 -2.12 13.17 -12.65
N GLY A 113 -2.18 14.32 -11.96
CA GLY A 113 -3.34 14.78 -11.19
C GLY A 113 -4.62 14.96 -12.02
N LYS A 114 -4.50 15.06 -13.35
CA LYS A 114 -5.66 15.11 -14.26
C LYS A 114 -6.34 13.75 -14.43
N THR A 115 -5.64 12.65 -14.15
CA THR A 115 -6.20 11.28 -14.18
C THR A 115 -7.11 11.02 -12.98
N ASN A 116 -7.81 9.89 -12.96
CA ASN A 116 -8.67 9.50 -11.83
C ASN A 116 -7.91 9.21 -10.53
N ALA A 117 -6.58 9.28 -10.51
CA ALA A 117 -5.78 9.19 -9.28
C ALA A 117 -6.14 10.28 -8.26
N ILE A 118 -6.65 11.42 -8.74
CA ILE A 118 -7.17 12.50 -7.91
C ILE A 118 -8.69 12.56 -8.04
N TYR A 119 -9.39 12.56 -6.90
CA TYR A 119 -10.83 12.76 -6.81
C TYR A 119 -11.17 14.24 -6.99
N LYS A 120 -12.00 14.55 -8.00
CA LYS A 120 -12.26 15.93 -8.45
C LYS A 120 -13.67 16.42 -8.16
N ASP A 121 -14.58 15.51 -7.82
CA ASP A 121 -16.01 15.79 -7.70
C ASP A 121 -16.38 16.31 -6.31
N THR A 122 -15.61 17.29 -5.81
CA THR A 122 -15.87 17.97 -4.53
C THR A 122 -15.62 19.47 -4.65
N ASP A 123 -16.30 20.26 -3.81
CA ASP A 123 -15.99 21.68 -3.68
C ASP A 123 -14.62 21.92 -3.04
N TYR A 124 -14.13 20.95 -2.26
CA TYR A 124 -12.77 20.99 -1.72
C TYR A 124 -11.72 20.94 -2.84
N TYR A 125 -11.85 20.04 -3.83
CA TYR A 125 -10.95 20.01 -4.99
C TYR A 125 -10.93 21.35 -5.74
N LYS A 126 -12.11 21.95 -5.98
CA LYS A 126 -12.20 23.27 -6.63
C LYS A 126 -11.46 24.34 -5.82
N THR A 127 -11.59 24.30 -4.50
CA THR A 127 -10.91 25.22 -3.57
C THR A 127 -9.39 25.02 -3.59
N VAL A 128 -8.92 23.77 -3.61
CA VAL A 128 -7.50 23.43 -3.76
C VAL A 128 -6.94 23.98 -5.07
N ILE A 129 -7.58 23.67 -6.21
CA ILE A 129 -7.09 24.15 -7.50
C ILE A 129 -7.13 25.69 -7.57
N GLY A 130 -8.23 26.31 -7.12
CA GLY A 130 -8.35 27.77 -7.09
C GLY A 130 -7.24 28.46 -6.29
N HIS A 131 -6.78 27.86 -5.18
CA HIS A 131 -5.71 28.41 -4.35
C HIS A 131 -4.31 28.14 -4.94
N PHE A 132 -4.05 26.90 -5.39
CA PHE A 132 -2.70 26.43 -5.69
C PHE A 132 -2.31 26.42 -7.18
N GLN A 133 -3.24 26.59 -8.12
CA GLN A 133 -2.97 26.43 -9.55
C GLN A 133 -1.87 27.35 -10.11
N GLN A 134 -1.70 28.55 -9.55
CA GLN A 134 -0.62 29.46 -9.94
C GLN A 134 0.79 28.91 -9.69
N TYR A 135 0.92 27.89 -8.83
CA TYR A 135 2.18 27.23 -8.49
C TYR A 135 2.42 25.94 -9.30
N ASN A 136 1.66 25.69 -10.37
CA ASN A 136 1.81 24.48 -11.19
C ASN A 136 3.20 24.32 -11.87
N ARG A 137 3.98 25.41 -11.95
CA ARG A 137 5.37 25.42 -12.44
C ARG A 137 6.40 25.50 -11.32
N ASP A 138 5.99 25.36 -10.06
CA ASP A 138 6.91 25.32 -8.94
C ASP A 138 7.86 24.12 -9.06
N PRO A 139 9.15 24.24 -8.67
CA PRO A 139 10.11 23.16 -8.81
C PRO A 139 9.64 21.82 -8.23
N VAL A 140 8.95 21.82 -7.09
CA VAL A 140 8.48 20.55 -6.49
C VAL A 140 7.41 19.90 -7.36
N VAL A 141 6.50 20.66 -7.94
CA VAL A 141 5.44 20.15 -8.83
C VAL A 141 6.06 19.54 -10.08
N GLN A 142 7.07 20.18 -10.66
CA GLN A 142 7.77 19.68 -11.85
C GLN A 142 8.56 18.39 -11.58
N VAL A 143 9.22 18.31 -10.42
CA VAL A 143 9.93 17.09 -9.99
C VAL A 143 8.94 15.95 -9.77
N MET A 144 7.86 16.18 -9.02
CA MET A 144 6.84 15.14 -8.80
C MET A 144 6.18 14.71 -10.12
N ASP A 145 5.86 15.63 -11.02
CA ASP A 145 5.31 15.31 -12.35
C ASP A 145 6.28 14.44 -13.17
N SER A 146 7.58 14.68 -13.07
CA SER A 146 8.62 13.89 -13.75
C SER A 146 8.73 12.48 -13.18
N LEU A 147 8.71 12.34 -11.85
CA LEU A 147 8.70 11.03 -11.18
C LEU A 147 7.44 10.23 -11.54
N LEU A 148 6.28 10.87 -11.48
CA LEU A 148 5.00 10.24 -11.83
C LEU A 148 4.92 9.83 -13.31
N LYS A 149 5.62 10.53 -14.22
CA LYS A 149 5.77 10.08 -15.62
C LYS A 149 6.70 8.89 -15.77
N LEU A 150 7.74 8.82 -14.94
CA LEU A 150 8.73 7.74 -14.98
C LEU A 150 8.13 6.41 -14.52
N SER A 151 7.43 6.41 -13.40
CA SER A 151 6.74 5.21 -12.89
C SER A 151 5.51 5.61 -12.07
N PRO A 152 4.35 5.82 -12.71
CA PRO A 152 3.19 6.43 -12.05
C PRO A 152 2.69 5.67 -10.84
N GLY A 153 2.56 4.34 -10.96
CA GLY A 153 2.10 3.48 -9.87
C GLY A 153 3.06 3.49 -8.68
N PHE A 154 4.36 3.30 -8.96
CA PHE A 154 5.40 3.29 -7.93
C PHE A 154 5.46 4.63 -7.20
N PHE A 155 5.70 5.74 -7.92
CA PHE A 155 5.95 7.03 -7.27
C PHE A 155 4.69 7.61 -6.62
N TYR A 156 3.50 7.44 -7.22
CA TYR A 156 2.28 7.91 -6.56
C TYR A 156 2.08 7.21 -5.22
N GLN A 157 2.19 5.87 -5.20
CA GLN A 157 2.01 5.09 -3.98
C GLN A 157 3.08 5.42 -2.93
N HIS A 158 4.36 5.34 -3.29
CA HIS A 158 5.46 5.45 -2.34
C HIS A 158 5.55 6.85 -1.74
N LEU A 159 5.53 7.90 -2.57
CA LEU A 159 5.62 9.27 -2.09
C LEU A 159 4.40 9.67 -1.23
N LYS A 160 3.20 9.19 -1.59
CA LYS A 160 1.98 9.40 -0.79
C LYS A 160 2.12 8.71 0.57
N MET A 161 2.43 7.43 0.62
CA MET A 161 2.50 6.67 1.86
C MET A 161 3.64 7.18 2.76
N ASP A 162 4.83 7.39 2.20
CA ASP A 162 6.01 7.82 2.95
C ASP A 162 5.89 9.24 3.51
N SER A 163 5.00 10.06 2.97
CA SER A 163 4.67 11.37 3.54
C SER A 163 4.13 11.29 4.97
N TYR A 164 3.54 10.15 5.36
CA TYR A 164 3.01 9.94 6.69
C TYR A 164 4.11 9.78 7.76
N ALA A 165 5.37 9.54 7.35
CA ALA A 165 6.52 9.58 8.26
C ALA A 165 6.85 11.02 8.73
N PHE A 166 6.26 12.05 8.12
CA PHE A 166 6.60 13.45 8.37
C PHE A 166 5.43 14.24 8.96
N GLY A 167 5.79 15.24 9.77
CA GLY A 167 4.87 16.22 10.33
C GLY A 167 5.50 17.61 10.35
N PHE A 168 4.67 18.63 10.55
CA PHE A 168 5.18 19.97 10.82
C PHE A 168 5.55 20.10 12.30
N SER A 169 6.83 20.39 12.55
CA SER A 169 7.33 20.85 13.84
C SER A 169 7.63 22.34 13.72
N GLU A 170 6.87 23.16 14.43
CA GLU A 170 6.79 24.61 14.19
C GLU A 170 6.50 24.88 12.71
N ASN A 171 7.40 25.55 11.99
CA ASN A 171 7.25 25.83 10.57
C ASN A 171 7.93 24.80 9.67
N GLN A 172 8.67 23.82 10.20
CA GLN A 172 9.49 22.90 9.41
C GLN A 172 8.89 21.50 9.29
N ILE A 173 8.96 20.92 8.10
CA ILE A 173 8.65 19.50 7.88
C ILE A 173 9.80 18.66 8.44
N ARG A 174 9.49 17.78 9.39
CA ARG A 174 10.44 16.87 10.04
C ARG A 174 9.85 15.47 10.12
N ASN A 175 10.73 14.46 10.09
CA ASN A 175 10.32 13.10 10.40
C ASN A 175 9.84 13.05 11.86
N THR A 176 8.73 12.36 12.12
CA THR A 176 8.09 12.31 13.44
C THR A 176 8.81 11.38 14.43
N GLY A 177 9.77 10.59 13.95
CA GLY A 177 10.54 9.62 14.72
C GLY A 177 9.88 8.26 14.88
N VAL A 178 8.63 8.10 14.40
CA VAL A 178 7.88 6.83 14.50
C VAL A 178 8.17 5.92 13.31
N TYR A 179 8.24 6.50 12.11
CA TYR A 179 8.40 5.76 10.86
C TYR A 179 9.62 6.27 10.10
N ASP A 180 10.48 5.37 9.66
CA ASP A 180 11.45 5.67 8.61
C ASP A 180 10.70 5.81 7.28
N ARG A 181 9.88 4.81 6.96
CA ARG A 181 9.07 4.73 5.72
C ARG A 181 7.80 3.93 5.97
N ILE A 182 6.81 4.13 5.11
CA ILE A 182 5.52 3.45 5.20
C ILE A 182 5.28 2.53 4.01
N ALA A 183 5.71 2.98 2.83
CA ALA A 183 5.66 2.17 1.63
C ALA A 183 6.62 0.97 1.73
N SER A 184 6.35 -0.04 0.90
CA SER A 184 7.28 -1.14 0.69
C SER A 184 8.62 -0.66 0.15
N GLY A 185 9.66 -1.49 0.29
CA GLY A 185 11.00 -1.17 -0.17
C GLY A 185 11.94 -0.85 0.96
N GLU A 186 13.07 -0.23 0.63
CA GLU A 186 14.23 -0.18 1.53
C GLU A 186 14.57 1.23 2.03
N ARG A 187 13.90 2.26 1.50
CA ARG A 187 14.12 3.66 1.84
C ARG A 187 12.83 4.47 1.74
N ASN A 188 12.79 5.61 2.41
CA ASN A 188 11.72 6.59 2.24
C ASN A 188 11.92 7.36 0.92
N GLU A 189 11.02 7.18 -0.03
CA GLU A 189 11.11 7.81 -1.36
C GLU A 189 10.81 9.32 -1.32
N LEU A 190 10.14 9.82 -0.27
CA LEU A 190 9.82 11.24 -0.13
C LEU A 190 10.98 12.04 0.50
N GLN A 191 11.79 11.41 1.35
CA GLN A 191 12.86 12.06 2.13
C GLN A 191 13.73 13.04 1.33
N PRO A 192 14.20 12.73 0.09
CA PRO A 192 15.02 13.66 -0.70
C PRO A 192 14.31 14.96 -1.09
N TYR A 193 12.97 14.96 -1.11
CA TYR A 193 12.15 16.05 -1.60
C TYR A 193 11.55 16.90 -0.48
N VAL A 194 11.74 16.53 0.79
CA VAL A 194 11.23 17.28 1.96
C VAL A 194 11.62 18.76 1.94
N PRO A 195 12.87 19.16 1.61
CA PRO A 195 13.22 20.58 1.50
C PRO A 195 12.38 21.33 0.44
N MET A 196 12.04 20.67 -0.67
CA MET A 196 11.22 21.27 -1.72
C MET A 196 9.75 21.40 -1.28
N LEU A 197 9.23 20.41 -0.55
CA LEU A 197 7.89 20.49 0.05
C LEU A 197 7.79 21.66 1.04
N GLN A 198 8.84 21.85 1.85
CA GLN A 198 8.94 22.95 2.80
C GLN A 198 8.89 24.31 2.08
N THR A 199 9.75 24.52 1.07
CA THR A 199 9.77 25.76 0.28
C THR A 199 8.43 26.04 -0.40
N PHE A 200 7.80 25.01 -0.99
CA PHE A 200 6.46 25.14 -1.58
C PHE A 200 5.41 25.52 -0.53
N SER A 201 5.42 24.86 0.63
CA SER A 201 4.48 25.12 1.73
C SER A 201 4.52 26.58 2.19
N GLU A 202 5.73 27.13 2.37
CA GLU A 202 5.94 28.54 2.73
C GLU A 202 5.45 29.48 1.63
N LYS A 203 5.90 29.26 0.39
CA LYS A 203 5.59 30.12 -0.76
C LYS A 203 4.10 30.13 -1.14
N ALA A 204 3.42 29.00 -1.00
CA ALA A 204 2.02 28.83 -1.36
C ALA A 204 1.04 29.08 -0.21
N GLY A 205 1.56 29.40 0.99
CA GLY A 205 0.73 29.60 2.19
C GLY A 205 -0.02 28.32 2.61
N TYR A 206 0.56 27.15 2.38
CA TYR A 206 -0.11 25.86 2.56
C TYR A 206 -0.61 25.66 3.98
N ARG A 207 0.19 25.98 5.00
CA ARG A 207 -0.22 25.77 6.40
C ARG A 207 -1.44 26.61 6.79
N ALA A 208 -1.54 27.83 6.27
CA ALA A 208 -2.71 28.67 6.48
C ALA A 208 -3.94 28.09 5.79
N PHE A 209 -3.76 27.58 4.56
CA PHE A 209 -4.80 26.84 3.83
C PHE A 209 -5.25 25.61 4.63
N TYR A 210 -4.34 24.76 5.10
CA TYR A 210 -4.66 23.55 5.85
C TYR A 210 -5.43 23.88 7.15
N LYS A 211 -4.94 24.85 7.93
CA LYS A 211 -5.61 25.32 9.16
C LYS A 211 -7.04 25.82 8.90
N LYS A 212 -7.26 26.53 7.79
CA LYS A 212 -8.59 27.02 7.39
C LYS A 212 -9.57 25.89 7.07
N HIS A 213 -9.09 24.69 6.75
CA HIS A 213 -9.92 23.53 6.38
C HIS A 213 -10.01 22.46 7.49
N LEU A 214 -9.53 22.73 8.71
CA LEU A 214 -9.59 21.77 9.82
C LEU A 214 -11.02 21.32 10.15
N ASP A 215 -12.00 22.21 10.05
CA ASP A 215 -13.42 21.85 10.28
C ASP A 215 -13.94 20.89 9.20
N TYR A 216 -13.55 21.11 7.95
CA TYR A 216 -13.88 20.21 6.84
C TYR A 216 -13.27 18.82 7.06
N TYR A 217 -11.97 18.76 7.37
CA TYR A 217 -11.27 17.49 7.67
C TYR A 217 -11.87 16.77 8.88
N SER A 218 -12.18 17.50 9.95
CA SER A 218 -12.81 16.95 11.15
C SER A 218 -14.20 16.38 10.84
N GLY A 219 -14.96 17.04 9.96
CA GLY A 219 -16.22 16.53 9.43
C GLY A 219 -16.06 15.21 8.69
N LEU A 220 -15.10 15.12 7.77
CA LEU A 220 -14.81 13.86 7.05
C LEU A 220 -14.39 12.74 8.00
N ILE A 221 -13.52 13.01 8.97
CA ILE A 221 -13.08 12.02 9.96
C ILE A 221 -14.27 11.52 10.80
N LYS A 222 -15.17 12.42 11.21
CA LYS A 222 -16.39 12.07 11.94
C LYS A 222 -17.32 11.19 11.09
N ASP A 223 -17.55 11.55 9.83
CA ASP A 223 -18.36 10.77 8.90
C ASP A 223 -17.75 9.38 8.68
N TYR A 224 -16.42 9.32 8.51
CA TYR A 224 -15.70 8.07 8.36
C TYR A 224 -15.91 7.15 9.57
N ARG A 225 -15.76 7.67 10.80
CA ARG A 225 -16.05 6.92 12.04
C ARG A 225 -17.50 6.44 12.12
N ASN A 226 -18.45 7.25 11.63
CA ASN A 226 -19.87 6.93 11.71
C ASN A 226 -20.30 5.83 10.74
N TYR A 227 -19.77 5.84 9.51
CA TYR A 227 -20.21 4.91 8.46
C TYR A 227 -19.32 3.67 8.35
N ILE A 228 -18.02 3.79 8.61
CA ILE A 228 -17.07 2.70 8.34
C ILE A 228 -16.95 1.74 9.51
N LYS A 229 -17.04 2.23 10.76
CA LYS A 229 -16.98 1.36 11.95
C LYS A 229 -15.77 0.43 11.95
N ALA A 230 -14.57 0.99 11.74
CA ALA A 230 -13.32 0.23 11.68
C ALA A 230 -13.00 -0.54 12.98
N ASP A 231 -13.58 -0.11 14.12
CA ASP A 231 -13.61 -0.86 15.37
C ASP A 231 -14.33 -2.21 15.22
N ASN A 232 -15.53 -2.21 14.64
CA ASN A 232 -16.28 -3.44 14.37
C ASN A 232 -15.53 -4.35 13.38
N MET A 233 -14.87 -3.75 12.38
CA MET A 233 -14.05 -4.50 11.41
C MET A 233 -12.88 -5.20 12.10
N LYS A 234 -12.13 -4.47 12.96
CA LYS A 234 -11.04 -5.04 13.76
C LYS A 234 -11.53 -6.18 14.64
N SER A 235 -12.62 -5.98 15.37
CA SER A 235 -13.18 -7.01 16.26
C SER A 235 -13.61 -8.26 15.49
N TRP A 236 -14.22 -8.09 14.31
CA TRP A 236 -14.59 -9.21 13.45
C TRP A 236 -13.35 -9.95 12.93
N LEU A 237 -12.34 -9.22 12.43
CA LEU A 237 -11.10 -9.80 11.92
C LEU A 237 -10.33 -10.56 13.01
N GLU A 238 -10.20 -10.00 14.22
CA GLU A 238 -9.51 -10.67 15.34
C GLU A 238 -10.26 -11.90 15.87
N LYS A 239 -11.58 -11.95 15.67
CA LYS A 239 -12.38 -13.13 15.99
C LYS A 239 -12.19 -14.23 14.94
N GLU A 240 -12.23 -13.86 13.66
CA GLU A 240 -12.16 -14.83 12.55
C GLU A 240 -10.72 -15.24 12.20
N PHE A 241 -9.71 -14.51 12.69
CA PHE A 241 -8.27 -14.79 12.59
C PHE A 241 -7.60 -14.70 13.96
N PRO A 242 -7.86 -15.65 14.88
CA PRO A 242 -7.44 -15.54 16.28
C PRO A 242 -5.91 -15.53 16.49
N GLY A 243 -5.15 -15.98 15.49
CA GLY A 243 -3.68 -15.96 15.48
C GLY A 243 -3.06 -14.59 15.20
N THR A 244 -3.85 -13.59 14.77
CA THR A 244 -3.37 -12.27 14.38
C THR A 244 -4.05 -11.20 15.20
N LYS A 245 -3.26 -10.32 15.85
CA LYS A 245 -3.77 -9.22 16.67
C LYS A 245 -2.96 -7.96 16.47
N TYR A 246 -3.65 -6.82 16.47
CA TYR A 246 -3.03 -5.51 16.33
C TYR A 246 -3.27 -4.66 17.57
N SER A 247 -2.17 -4.08 18.06
CA SER A 247 -2.17 -3.15 19.20
C SER A 247 -2.78 -1.80 18.83
N ALA A 248 -2.67 -1.39 17.57
CA ALA A 248 -3.33 -0.21 17.02
C ALA A 248 -3.73 -0.44 15.56
N VAL A 249 -4.79 0.25 15.13
CA VAL A 249 -5.20 0.31 13.73
C VAL A 249 -5.31 1.77 13.32
N LYS A 250 -4.76 2.11 12.15
CA LYS A 250 -4.85 3.44 11.57
C LYS A 250 -5.53 3.41 10.21
N VAL A 251 -6.37 4.41 9.98
CA VAL A 251 -6.95 4.71 8.67
C VAL A 251 -6.53 6.12 8.28
N ILE A 252 -5.67 6.19 7.27
CA ILE A 252 -5.09 7.41 6.74
C ILE A 252 -5.75 7.68 5.39
N PHE A 253 -6.29 8.88 5.21
CA PHE A 253 -6.84 9.26 3.91
C PHE A 253 -6.60 10.73 3.59
N SER A 254 -6.80 11.06 2.32
CA SER A 254 -6.96 12.43 1.84
C SER A 254 -8.25 12.52 1.02
N PRO A 255 -9.01 13.63 1.10
CA PRO A 255 -10.18 13.86 0.25
C PRO A 255 -9.84 13.95 -1.24
N LEU A 256 -8.55 14.07 -1.60
CA LEU A 256 -8.07 14.13 -2.97
C LEU A 256 -7.70 12.76 -3.54
N VAL A 257 -7.53 11.71 -2.72
CA VAL A 257 -7.17 10.39 -3.25
C VAL A 257 -8.37 9.81 -4.00
N GLY A 258 -8.17 9.46 -5.27
CA GLY A 258 -9.22 8.91 -6.13
C GLY A 258 -9.42 7.41 -5.98
N TRP A 259 -8.38 6.62 -6.24
CA TRP A 259 -8.47 5.15 -6.26
C TRP A 259 -7.31 4.42 -5.58
N ASN A 260 -6.17 5.08 -5.36
CA ASN A 260 -4.98 4.38 -4.90
C ASN A 260 -5.09 4.07 -3.40
N GLN A 261 -5.21 2.79 -3.11
CA GLN A 261 -5.35 2.23 -1.77
C GLN A 261 -4.14 1.36 -1.46
N SER A 262 -3.76 1.28 -0.19
CA SER A 262 -2.63 0.45 0.24
C SER A 262 -2.77 0.07 1.71
N ALA A 263 -2.25 -1.10 2.06
CA ALA A 263 -2.11 -1.56 3.42
C ALA A 263 -0.63 -1.62 3.81
N SER A 264 -0.33 -1.25 5.05
CA SER A 264 0.98 -1.49 5.67
C SER A 264 0.76 -2.04 7.07
N PHE A 265 1.69 -2.87 7.54
CA PHE A 265 1.66 -3.39 8.90
C PHE A 265 3.07 -3.42 9.48
N PHE A 266 3.17 -3.11 10.76
CA PHE A 266 4.44 -2.95 11.47
C PHE A 266 4.40 -3.73 12.77
N ASN A 267 5.57 -4.24 13.15
CA ASN A 267 5.79 -4.83 14.46
C ASN A 267 7.15 -4.36 14.98
N ASP A 268 7.15 -3.72 16.14
CA ASP A 268 8.37 -3.36 16.84
C ASP A 268 8.16 -3.48 18.35
N ASN A 269 9.07 -4.19 19.02
CA ASN A 269 9.12 -4.30 20.48
C ASN A 269 7.76 -4.68 21.11
N HIS A 270 7.15 -5.76 20.61
CA HIS A 270 5.85 -6.31 21.03
C HIS A 270 4.64 -5.38 20.83
N PHE A 271 4.76 -4.37 19.96
CA PHE A 271 3.65 -3.54 19.53
C PHE A 271 3.44 -3.72 18.03
N SER A 272 2.23 -4.15 17.66
CA SER A 272 1.82 -4.35 16.28
C SER A 272 0.83 -3.27 15.84
N GLU A 273 1.02 -2.73 14.63
CA GLU A 273 0.15 -1.72 14.05
C GLU A 273 -0.24 -2.11 12.63
N ALA A 274 -1.52 -1.98 12.29
CA ALA A 274 -2.02 -2.09 10.92
C ALA A 274 -2.47 -0.71 10.41
N GLN A 275 -2.17 -0.40 9.17
CA GLN A 275 -2.51 0.86 8.53
C GLN A 275 -3.22 0.62 7.20
N ALA A 276 -4.35 1.27 7.00
CA ALA A 276 -5.04 1.39 5.73
C ALA A 276 -4.89 2.81 5.19
N HIS A 277 -4.28 2.96 4.01
CA HIS A 277 -4.11 4.21 3.28
C HIS A 277 -5.11 4.26 2.14
N VAL A 278 -6.24 4.94 2.34
CA VAL A 278 -7.44 4.83 1.49
C VAL A 278 -7.92 6.18 0.98
N ASN A 279 -8.88 6.15 0.05
CA ASN A 279 -9.67 7.32 -0.32
C ASN A 279 -10.82 7.56 0.66
N PHE A 280 -11.35 8.79 0.68
CA PHE A 280 -12.66 9.01 1.30
C PHE A 280 -13.75 8.41 0.39
N PRO A 281 -14.69 7.62 0.92
CA PRO A 281 -15.73 6.98 0.12
C PRO A 281 -16.88 7.95 -0.15
N PHE A 282 -16.63 8.93 -1.02
CA PHE A 282 -17.68 9.80 -1.53
C PHE A 282 -18.73 8.97 -2.28
N LEU A 283 -20.00 9.28 -2.04
CA LEU A 283 -21.13 8.65 -2.71
C LEU A 283 -21.58 9.55 -3.86
N ASN A 284 -21.79 8.98 -5.04
CA ASN A 284 -22.35 9.71 -6.17
C ASN A 284 -23.88 9.88 -6.01
N SER A 285 -24.50 10.63 -6.93
CA SER A 285 -25.94 10.92 -6.87
C SER A 285 -26.85 9.69 -6.97
N GLN A 286 -26.39 8.59 -7.59
CA GLN A 286 -27.12 7.33 -7.64
C GLN A 286 -26.96 6.53 -6.35
N ASP A 287 -25.73 6.50 -5.79
CA ASP A 287 -25.47 5.84 -4.51
C ASP A 287 -26.31 6.48 -3.38
N LEU A 288 -26.50 7.80 -3.43
CA LEU A 288 -27.29 8.53 -2.44
C LEU A 288 -28.78 8.13 -2.43
N LYS A 289 -29.31 7.56 -3.52
CA LYS A 289 -30.69 7.06 -3.62
C LYS A 289 -30.86 5.65 -3.03
N GLN A 290 -29.76 4.95 -2.76
CA GLN A 290 -29.79 3.62 -2.17
C GLN A 290 -30.22 3.66 -0.71
N SER A 291 -30.65 2.51 -0.18
CA SER A 291 -30.98 2.36 1.24
C SER A 291 -29.77 2.67 2.13
N ARG A 292 -30.03 2.97 3.41
CA ARG A 292 -28.97 3.27 4.38
C ARG A 292 -27.91 2.16 4.43
N ASP A 293 -28.33 0.90 4.44
CA ASP A 293 -27.45 -0.24 4.61
C ASP A 293 -26.59 -0.49 3.35
N ILE A 294 -27.16 -0.28 2.16
CA ILE A 294 -26.39 -0.33 0.90
C ILE A 294 -25.35 0.79 0.87
N ARG A 295 -25.73 2.02 1.24
CA ARG A 295 -24.79 3.16 1.33
C ARG A 295 -23.68 2.91 2.35
N GLN A 296 -24.01 2.25 3.46
CA GLN A 296 -23.02 1.87 4.46
C GLN A 296 -22.07 0.83 3.89
N GLY A 297 -22.58 -0.22 3.21
CA GLY A 297 -21.77 -1.21 2.49
C GLY A 297 -20.79 -0.54 1.52
N LEU A 298 -21.29 0.27 0.57
CA LEU A 298 -20.46 0.98 -0.40
C LEU A 298 -19.32 1.78 0.25
N ARG A 299 -19.59 2.42 1.40
CA ARG A 299 -18.57 3.16 2.14
C ARG A 299 -17.53 2.25 2.78
N MET A 300 -17.95 1.15 3.40
CA MET A 300 -17.10 0.22 4.15
C MET A 300 -16.13 -0.58 3.28
N MET A 301 -16.53 -0.89 2.03
CA MET A 301 -15.88 -1.90 1.19
C MET A 301 -14.35 -1.74 1.12
N ILE A 302 -13.88 -0.57 0.68
CA ILE A 302 -12.45 -0.31 0.50
C ILE A 302 -11.68 -0.32 1.81
N ALA A 303 -12.25 0.28 2.86
CA ALA A 303 -11.59 0.29 4.17
C ALA A 303 -11.39 -1.14 4.69
N PHE A 304 -12.41 -1.99 4.49
CA PHE A 304 -12.34 -3.38 4.90
C PHE A 304 -11.31 -4.17 4.08
N THR A 305 -11.24 -3.95 2.77
CA THR A 305 -10.25 -4.64 1.91
C THR A 305 -8.82 -4.29 2.27
N GLU A 306 -8.53 -3.04 2.65
CA GLU A 306 -7.18 -2.68 3.08
C GLU A 306 -6.86 -3.18 4.49
N LEU A 307 -7.84 -3.12 5.40
CA LEU A 307 -7.63 -3.59 6.78
C LEU A 307 -7.48 -5.10 6.88
N ASN A 308 -8.22 -5.87 6.06
CA ASN A 308 -8.20 -7.32 6.15
C ASN A 308 -6.90 -7.95 5.62
N HIS A 309 -6.12 -7.25 4.78
CA HIS A 309 -4.79 -7.71 4.33
C HIS A 309 -3.86 -8.03 5.51
N ALA A 310 -3.94 -7.23 6.58
CA ALA A 310 -3.16 -7.40 7.79
C ALA A 310 -3.47 -8.75 8.51
N TYR A 311 -4.60 -9.38 8.22
CA TYR A 311 -5.04 -10.63 8.84
C TYR A 311 -4.95 -11.80 7.87
N LEU A 312 -5.41 -11.61 6.63
CA LEU A 312 -5.53 -12.68 5.65
C LEU A 312 -4.17 -13.07 5.06
N ASN A 313 -3.23 -12.13 4.88
CA ASN A 313 -1.93 -12.43 4.27
C ASN A 313 -1.10 -13.33 5.19
N PRO A 314 -0.90 -13.02 6.50
CA PRO A 314 -0.19 -13.92 7.40
C PRO A 314 -0.85 -15.30 7.55
N GLU A 315 -2.17 -15.38 7.40
CA GLU A 315 -2.86 -16.67 7.37
C GLU A 315 -2.58 -17.44 6.07
N ALA A 316 -2.67 -16.77 4.91
CA ALA A 316 -2.39 -17.36 3.61
C ALA A 316 -0.95 -17.86 3.48
N GLU A 317 0.02 -17.13 4.03
CA GLU A 317 1.44 -17.50 4.02
C GLU A 317 1.70 -18.89 4.63
N LYS A 318 0.96 -19.27 5.69
CA LYS A 318 1.02 -20.61 6.31
C LYS A 318 0.65 -21.73 5.34
N HIS A 319 -0.11 -21.41 4.30
CA HIS A 319 -0.60 -22.32 3.28
C HIS A 319 0.04 -22.08 1.90
N SER A 320 1.12 -21.30 1.82
CA SER A 320 1.76 -20.88 0.56
C SER A 320 2.02 -22.04 -0.42
N GLN A 321 2.52 -23.19 0.06
CA GLN A 321 2.78 -24.36 -0.78
C GLN A 321 1.51 -24.96 -1.39
N THR A 322 0.45 -25.13 -0.60
CA THR A 322 -0.82 -25.72 -1.09
C THR A 322 -1.59 -24.74 -1.96
N ILE A 323 -1.51 -23.44 -1.66
CA ILE A 323 -2.02 -22.36 -2.52
C ILE A 323 -1.29 -22.38 -3.86
N HIS A 324 0.04 -22.49 -3.86
CA HIS A 324 0.82 -22.55 -5.09
C HIS A 324 0.38 -23.72 -5.97
N ALA A 325 0.13 -24.89 -5.38
CA ALA A 325 -0.39 -26.04 -6.12
C ALA A 325 -1.82 -25.80 -6.68
N ALA A 326 -2.71 -25.17 -5.91
CA ALA A 326 -4.11 -24.93 -6.31
C ALA A 326 -4.25 -23.81 -7.37
N PHE A 327 -3.36 -22.82 -7.33
CA PHE A 327 -3.34 -21.62 -8.20
C PHE A 327 -2.15 -21.64 -9.18
N ASN A 328 -1.63 -22.82 -9.51
CA ASN A 328 -0.46 -22.95 -10.39
C ASN A 328 -0.72 -22.45 -11.82
N ASP A 329 -1.92 -22.68 -12.35
CA ASP A 329 -2.37 -22.16 -13.64
C ASP A 329 -3.20 -20.90 -13.43
N LEU A 330 -2.51 -19.76 -13.38
CA LEU A 330 -3.14 -18.44 -13.21
C LEU A 330 -4.13 -18.08 -14.33
N SER A 331 -4.04 -18.68 -15.52
CA SER A 331 -4.99 -18.41 -16.61
C SER A 331 -6.43 -18.83 -16.28
N ARG A 332 -6.61 -19.73 -15.31
CA ARG A 332 -7.92 -20.11 -14.75
C ARG A 332 -8.50 -19.07 -13.80
N TRP A 333 -7.68 -18.15 -13.30
CA TRP A 333 -8.02 -17.26 -12.19
C TRP A 333 -8.04 -15.78 -12.58
N ILE A 334 -7.22 -15.37 -13.55
CA ILE A 334 -7.05 -13.96 -13.94
C ILE A 334 -7.24 -13.77 -15.44
N THR A 335 -7.60 -12.56 -15.84
CA THR A 335 -7.79 -12.19 -17.24
C THR A 335 -6.66 -11.29 -17.72
N ALA A 336 -5.96 -11.68 -18.79
CA ALA A 336 -4.92 -10.86 -19.40
C ALA A 336 -5.45 -9.47 -19.81
N GLY A 337 -4.68 -8.41 -19.54
CA GLY A 337 -5.07 -7.03 -19.87
C GLY A 337 -6.13 -6.40 -18.96
N LYS A 338 -6.64 -7.14 -17.96
CA LYS A 338 -7.52 -6.62 -16.89
C LYS A 338 -6.70 -6.37 -15.61
N PRO A 339 -7.23 -5.61 -14.62
CA PRO A 339 -6.52 -5.35 -13.36
C PRO A 339 -5.99 -6.60 -12.64
N SER A 340 -6.72 -7.71 -12.71
CA SER A 340 -6.31 -9.02 -12.17
C SER A 340 -4.96 -9.52 -12.70
N ALA A 341 -4.50 -9.09 -13.88
CA ALA A 341 -3.19 -9.45 -14.42
C ALA A 341 -2.01 -8.96 -13.56
N GLY A 342 -2.22 -7.97 -12.69
CA GLY A 342 -1.21 -7.54 -11.71
C GLY A 342 -0.94 -8.56 -10.61
N TYR A 343 -1.85 -9.52 -10.40
CA TYR A 343 -1.77 -10.57 -9.37
C TYR A 343 -1.11 -11.81 -10.00
N ASN A 344 0.16 -11.65 -10.35
CA ASN A 344 0.91 -12.54 -11.25
C ASN A 344 1.60 -13.73 -10.57
N ASN A 345 1.29 -13.99 -9.30
CA ASN A 345 1.70 -15.21 -8.60
C ASN A 345 0.54 -15.83 -7.81
N SER A 346 0.65 -17.14 -7.54
CA SER A 346 -0.43 -17.93 -6.94
C SER A 346 -0.89 -17.40 -5.57
N LEU A 347 0.05 -16.97 -4.72
CA LEU A 347 -0.26 -16.49 -3.37
C LEU A 347 -1.02 -15.17 -3.42
N VAL A 348 -0.48 -14.17 -4.10
CA VAL A 348 -1.10 -12.84 -4.22
C VAL A 348 -2.45 -12.90 -4.95
N CYS A 349 -2.61 -13.81 -5.92
CA CYS A 349 -3.91 -14.07 -6.54
C CYS A 349 -4.92 -14.63 -5.54
N PHE A 350 -4.56 -15.67 -4.78
CA PHE A 350 -5.42 -16.24 -3.75
C PHE A 350 -5.78 -15.23 -2.65
N GLU A 351 -4.80 -14.46 -2.18
CA GLU A 351 -4.99 -13.39 -1.19
C GLU A 351 -6.04 -12.38 -1.65
N GLU A 352 -6.04 -11.99 -2.93
CA GLU A 352 -7.01 -11.04 -3.46
C GLU A 352 -8.42 -11.63 -3.62
N TYR A 353 -8.52 -12.92 -3.96
CA TYR A 353 -9.79 -13.65 -3.90
C TYR A 353 -10.34 -13.71 -2.48
N MET A 354 -9.48 -14.02 -1.49
CA MET A 354 -9.86 -14.00 -0.08
C MET A 354 -10.24 -12.59 0.38
N ASN A 355 -9.48 -11.56 0.01
CA ASN A 355 -9.73 -10.16 0.37
C ASN A 355 -11.19 -9.75 0.12
N TYR A 356 -11.67 -9.91 -1.11
CA TYR A 356 -13.06 -9.57 -1.44
C TYR A 356 -14.06 -10.62 -0.94
N GLY A 357 -13.66 -11.89 -0.81
CA GLY A 357 -14.47 -12.91 -0.16
C GLY A 357 -14.79 -12.57 1.29
N LEU A 358 -13.82 -12.05 2.05
CA LEU A 358 -13.99 -11.60 3.43
C LEU A 358 -14.95 -10.41 3.53
N VAL A 359 -14.98 -9.51 2.54
CA VAL A 359 -15.99 -8.44 2.48
C VAL A 359 -17.39 -9.05 2.41
N THR A 360 -17.61 -10.06 1.57
CA THR A 360 -18.88 -10.77 1.50
C THR A 360 -19.24 -11.41 2.83
N LEU A 361 -18.31 -12.10 3.49
CA LEU A 361 -18.56 -12.73 4.79
C LEU A 361 -18.95 -11.69 5.85
N TYR A 362 -18.18 -10.61 5.95
CA TYR A 362 -18.47 -9.52 6.89
C TYR A 362 -19.86 -8.93 6.65
N TYR A 363 -20.22 -8.65 5.39
CA TYR A 363 -21.54 -8.14 5.05
C TYR A 363 -22.67 -9.11 5.38
N SER A 364 -22.43 -10.42 5.29
CA SER A 364 -23.42 -11.43 5.64
C SER A 364 -23.78 -11.42 7.13
N ASP A 365 -22.89 -10.91 7.99
CA ASP A 365 -23.11 -10.79 9.43
C ASP A 365 -23.78 -9.46 9.83
N ILE A 366 -23.50 -8.37 9.09
CA ILE A 366 -23.86 -7.01 9.55
C ILE A 366 -24.97 -6.32 8.75
N LEU A 367 -25.22 -6.74 7.50
CA LEU A 367 -26.25 -6.13 6.66
C LEU A 367 -27.55 -6.93 6.75
N ASN A 368 -28.68 -6.24 6.53
CA ASN A 368 -29.94 -6.94 6.31
C ASN A 368 -29.89 -7.77 5.01
N LYS A 369 -30.81 -8.74 4.88
CA LYS A 369 -30.83 -9.70 3.77
C LYS A 369 -30.82 -9.03 2.38
N GLU A 370 -31.67 -8.02 2.16
CA GLU A 370 -31.78 -7.33 0.87
C GLU A 370 -30.48 -6.58 0.53
N ALA A 371 -29.94 -5.82 1.49
CA ALA A 371 -28.69 -5.10 1.31
C ALA A 371 -27.51 -6.06 1.09
N PHE A 372 -27.46 -7.18 1.82
CA PHE A 372 -26.45 -8.21 1.63
C PHE A 372 -26.50 -8.80 0.22
N GLU A 373 -27.67 -9.19 -0.27
CA GLU A 373 -27.83 -9.77 -1.61
C GLU A 373 -27.36 -8.79 -2.70
N ILE A 374 -27.75 -7.51 -2.59
CA ILE A 374 -27.32 -6.46 -3.53
C ILE A 374 -25.81 -6.24 -3.47
N MET A 375 -25.24 -6.08 -2.27
CA MET A 375 -23.81 -5.81 -2.10
C MET A 375 -22.94 -7.00 -2.50
N SER A 376 -23.36 -8.22 -2.19
CA SER A 376 -22.67 -9.45 -2.62
C SER A 376 -22.64 -9.57 -4.14
N ALA A 377 -23.78 -9.35 -4.80
CA ALA A 377 -23.85 -9.35 -6.26
C ALA A 377 -22.99 -8.24 -6.89
N HIS A 378 -22.95 -7.05 -6.25
CA HIS A 378 -22.08 -5.95 -6.67
C HIS A 378 -20.59 -6.35 -6.60
N ILE A 379 -20.15 -6.95 -5.48
CA ILE A 379 -18.77 -7.41 -5.29
C ILE A 379 -18.38 -8.45 -6.35
N GLU A 380 -19.22 -9.47 -6.54
CA GLU A 380 -18.96 -10.51 -7.55
C GLU A 380 -18.88 -9.93 -8.96
N ASN A 381 -19.81 -9.06 -9.32
CA ASN A 381 -19.83 -8.41 -10.63
C ASN A 381 -18.56 -7.55 -10.84
N ASN A 382 -18.15 -6.80 -9.82
CA ASN A 382 -16.94 -5.98 -9.90
C ASN A 382 -15.69 -6.85 -10.07
N MET A 383 -15.55 -7.91 -9.26
CA MET A 383 -14.39 -8.80 -9.32
C MET A 383 -14.28 -9.54 -10.65
N VAL A 384 -15.40 -10.07 -11.16
CA VAL A 384 -15.42 -10.82 -12.43
C VAL A 384 -15.31 -9.88 -13.63
N ASN A 385 -16.19 -8.89 -13.76
CA ASN A 385 -16.34 -8.14 -15.02
C ASN A 385 -15.42 -6.92 -15.11
N SER A 386 -15.24 -6.20 -14.00
CA SER A 386 -14.38 -5.01 -13.98
C SER A 386 -12.92 -5.39 -13.78
N ARG A 387 -12.63 -6.23 -12.78
CA ARG A 387 -11.25 -6.58 -12.39
C ARG A 387 -10.69 -7.81 -13.11
N GLY A 388 -11.54 -8.72 -13.60
CA GLY A 388 -11.13 -9.87 -14.41
C GLY A 388 -10.75 -11.13 -13.62
N PHE A 389 -11.19 -11.27 -12.38
CA PHE A 389 -11.02 -12.48 -11.58
C PHE A 389 -12.05 -13.53 -11.99
N VAL A 390 -11.64 -14.42 -12.89
CA VAL A 390 -12.52 -15.27 -13.71
C VAL A 390 -13.49 -16.10 -12.87
N ARG A 391 -12.98 -16.77 -11.81
CA ARG A 391 -13.75 -17.70 -10.97
C ARG A 391 -14.20 -17.09 -9.64
N PHE A 392 -14.18 -15.76 -9.53
CA PHE A 392 -14.42 -15.11 -8.24
C PHE A 392 -15.82 -15.40 -7.71
N ARG A 393 -16.83 -15.43 -8.56
CA ARG A 393 -18.21 -15.74 -8.13
C ARG A 393 -18.28 -17.13 -7.50
N GLU A 394 -17.75 -18.16 -8.15
CA GLU A 394 -17.79 -19.53 -7.64
C GLU A 394 -16.99 -19.66 -6.34
N PHE A 395 -15.82 -19.03 -6.28
CA PHE A 395 -14.99 -18.99 -5.08
C PHE A 395 -15.72 -18.33 -3.91
N ASN A 396 -16.32 -17.15 -4.15
CA ASN A 396 -17.04 -16.37 -3.15
C ASN A 396 -18.26 -17.13 -2.59
N GLN A 397 -19.02 -17.78 -3.48
CA GLN A 397 -20.19 -18.59 -3.10
C GLN A 397 -19.78 -19.81 -2.26
N GLU A 398 -18.67 -20.49 -2.62
CA GLU A 398 -18.18 -21.61 -1.82
C GLU A 398 -17.68 -21.17 -0.45
N LEU A 399 -16.91 -20.08 -0.37
CA LEU A 399 -16.45 -19.52 0.89
C LEU A 399 -17.63 -19.16 1.79
N LEU A 400 -18.66 -18.50 1.24
CA LEU A 400 -19.88 -18.16 1.96
C LEU A 400 -20.64 -19.42 2.43
N ARG A 401 -20.69 -20.47 1.60
CA ARG A 401 -21.30 -21.75 1.97
C ARG A 401 -20.56 -22.40 3.13
N LEU A 402 -19.23 -22.47 3.08
CA LEU A 402 -18.41 -22.99 4.18
C LEU A 402 -18.62 -22.15 5.45
N TYR A 403 -18.59 -20.82 5.33
CA TYR A 403 -18.78 -19.91 6.46
C TYR A 403 -20.14 -20.07 7.15
N LYS A 404 -21.22 -20.27 6.39
CA LYS A 404 -22.57 -20.49 6.94
C LYS A 404 -22.77 -21.86 7.57
N ASN A 405 -22.00 -22.86 7.13
CA ASN A 405 -22.09 -24.24 7.61
C ASN A 405 -20.96 -24.63 8.57
N LYS A 406 -20.10 -23.68 8.96
CA LYS A 406 -19.00 -23.96 9.88
C LYS A 406 -19.52 -24.38 11.25
N SER A 407 -18.80 -25.30 11.88
CA SER A 407 -19.13 -25.77 13.23
C SER A 407 -19.01 -24.63 14.23
N SER A 408 -19.72 -24.73 15.36
CA SER A 408 -19.56 -23.79 16.46
C SER A 408 -18.10 -23.75 16.91
N GLY A 409 -17.54 -22.55 17.01
CA GLY A 409 -16.13 -22.33 17.38
C GLY A 409 -15.13 -22.38 16.22
N GLN A 410 -15.52 -22.84 15.02
CA GLN A 410 -14.70 -22.66 13.83
C GLN A 410 -14.69 -21.19 13.39
N THR A 411 -13.54 -20.74 12.93
CA THR A 411 -13.26 -19.38 12.43
C THR A 411 -13.03 -19.40 10.93
N VAL A 412 -12.93 -18.23 10.28
CA VAL A 412 -12.55 -18.17 8.85
C VAL A 412 -11.17 -18.77 8.61
N ALA A 413 -10.20 -18.57 9.50
CA ALA A 413 -8.87 -19.17 9.38
C ALA A 413 -8.93 -20.70 9.20
N ASP A 414 -9.84 -21.38 9.93
CA ASP A 414 -10.01 -22.83 9.82
C ASP A 414 -10.54 -23.29 8.45
N LEU A 415 -11.17 -22.38 7.67
CA LEU A 415 -11.76 -22.68 6.36
C LEU A 415 -10.74 -22.66 5.21
N TYR A 416 -9.52 -22.17 5.43
CA TYR A 416 -8.50 -22.02 4.37
C TYR A 416 -8.20 -23.35 3.70
N THR A 417 -8.03 -24.41 4.49
CA THR A 417 -7.73 -25.75 3.95
C THR A 417 -8.83 -26.26 3.01
N ASP A 418 -10.10 -26.07 3.38
CA ASP A 418 -11.24 -26.49 2.56
C ASP A 418 -11.38 -25.63 1.29
N MET A 419 -11.14 -24.32 1.39
CA MET A 419 -11.15 -23.43 0.23
C MET A 419 -10.02 -23.74 -0.75
N ILE A 420 -8.82 -24.00 -0.27
CA ILE A 420 -7.68 -24.38 -1.13
C ILE A 420 -7.98 -25.73 -1.81
N LYS A 421 -8.52 -26.70 -1.07
CA LYS A 421 -8.93 -27.99 -1.62
C LYS A 421 -10.04 -27.86 -2.68
N TRP A 422 -10.97 -26.93 -2.49
CA TRP A 422 -11.98 -26.62 -3.50
C TRP A 422 -11.34 -26.00 -4.75
N ALA A 423 -10.41 -25.06 -4.56
CA ALA A 423 -9.73 -24.38 -5.66
C ALA A 423 -8.87 -25.32 -6.52
N SER A 424 -8.32 -26.40 -5.94
CA SER A 424 -7.58 -27.43 -6.65
C SER A 424 -8.43 -28.29 -7.60
N ARG A 425 -9.76 -28.11 -7.62
CA ARG A 425 -10.68 -28.70 -8.60
C ARG A 425 -10.80 -27.77 -9.81
#